data_AF-A0A0T5ZBA9-F1
#
_entry.id   AF-A0A0T5ZBA9-F1
#
_cell.length_a   1.000
_cell.length_b   1.000
_cell.length_c   1.000
_cell.angle_alpha   90.00
_cell.angle_beta   90.00
_cell.angle_gamma   90.00
#
_symmetry.space_group_name_H-M   'P 1'
#
loop_
_entity.id
_entity.type
_entity.pdbx_description
1 polymer ?
#
loop_
_entity_poly.entity_id
_entity_poly.type
_entity_poly.pdbx_seq_one_letter_code
_entity_poly.pdbx_strand_id
1 'polypeptide(L)'
;MVMLLVFGGLTLLLQDRTFIMWKPSVINWLFGAVFIGSHFIGEKPLAERMMGDAVRVPSPVWRRLNLAWGGFFVLLGLANLYVASFFFSAEAALTAQTGLAQIDLTSCGELFNGDELQMCLEMQSLEADWVNFKLFGMMGLTLAFVLLQAFYLARHMQDQEQLTEEN
;
A
#
# COMPACT_ATOMS: atom_id res chain seq x y z
N MET A 1 8.67 30.23 -1.25
CA MET A 1 7.19 30.29 -1.13
C MET A 1 6.49 30.21 -2.49
N VAL A 2 6.89 30.98 -3.50
CA VAL A 2 6.38 30.87 -4.89
C VAL A 2 6.61 29.49 -5.51
N MET A 3 7.75 28.85 -5.26
CA MET A 3 8.02 27.50 -5.80
C MET A 3 7.10 26.41 -5.20
N LEU A 4 6.69 26.53 -3.94
CA LEU A 4 5.69 25.64 -3.31
C LEU A 4 4.27 25.93 -3.79
N LEU A 5 3.96 27.17 -4.19
CA LEU A 5 2.68 27.54 -4.81
C LEU A 5 2.61 27.14 -6.29
N VAL A 6 3.73 27.15 -7.01
CA VAL A 6 3.79 26.70 -8.42
C VAL A 6 3.83 25.17 -8.50
N PHE A 7 4.69 24.50 -7.73
CA PHE A 7 4.68 23.03 -7.68
C PHE A 7 3.46 22.47 -6.94
N GLY A 8 3.04 23.09 -5.83
CA GLY A 8 1.83 22.71 -5.11
C GLY A 8 0.55 23.07 -5.86
N GLY A 9 0.53 24.17 -6.62
CA GLY A 9 -0.56 24.57 -7.50
C GLY A 9 -0.68 23.69 -8.75
N LEU A 10 0.43 23.28 -9.37
CA LEU A 10 0.41 22.27 -10.45
C LEU A 10 -0.03 20.89 -9.93
N THR A 11 0.35 20.53 -8.71
CA THR A 11 -0.12 19.27 -8.06
C THR A 11 -1.62 19.33 -7.73
N LEU A 12 -2.17 20.52 -7.50
CA LEU A 12 -3.62 20.76 -7.36
C LEU A 12 -4.36 20.84 -8.71
N LEU A 13 -3.67 21.28 -9.77
CA LEU A 13 -4.23 21.40 -11.13
C LEU A 13 -4.21 20.08 -11.92
N LEU A 14 -3.30 19.16 -11.59
CA LEU A 14 -3.18 17.83 -12.19
C LEU A 14 -3.76 16.76 -11.26
N GLN A 15 -4.95 16.99 -10.69
CA GLN A 15 -5.64 16.10 -9.76
C GLN A 15 -6.14 14.81 -10.45
N ASP A 16 -5.21 14.10 -11.09
CA ASP A 16 -5.44 12.88 -11.83
C ASP A 16 -5.61 11.72 -10.85
N ARG A 17 -6.75 11.04 -10.94
CA ARG A 17 -7.11 9.92 -10.05
C ARG A 17 -6.13 8.77 -10.21
N THR A 18 -5.55 8.59 -11.39
CA THR A 18 -4.50 7.61 -11.65
C THR A 18 -3.23 7.93 -10.86
N PHE A 19 -2.89 9.21 -10.68
CA PHE A 19 -1.79 9.64 -9.82
C PHE A 19 -2.07 9.41 -8.31
N ILE A 20 -3.33 9.32 -7.90
CA ILE A 20 -3.68 9.03 -6.50
C ILE A 20 -3.59 7.52 -6.22
N MET A 21 -3.93 6.68 -7.20
CA MET A 21 -3.97 5.22 -7.03
C MET A 21 -2.59 4.54 -7.07
N TRP A 22 -1.64 5.03 -7.88
CA TRP A 22 -0.27 4.48 -7.95
C TRP A 22 0.61 4.86 -6.75
N LYS A 23 0.35 6.02 -6.12
CA LYS A 23 1.19 6.60 -5.05
C LYS A 23 1.36 5.65 -3.85
N PRO A 24 0.30 4.99 -3.32
CA PRO A 24 0.44 3.97 -2.28
C PRO A 24 1.34 2.78 -2.68
N SER A 25 1.25 2.29 -3.92
CA SER A 25 2.07 1.16 -4.38
C SER A 25 3.56 1.49 -4.40
N VAL A 26 3.93 2.66 -4.92
CA VAL A 26 5.33 3.12 -4.94
C VAL A 26 5.89 3.25 -3.53
N ILE A 27 5.12 3.86 -2.62
CA ILE A 27 5.52 4.03 -1.23
C ILE A 27 5.70 2.67 -0.54
N ASN A 28 4.76 1.75 -0.72
CA ASN A 28 4.84 0.40 -0.17
C ASN A 28 6.06 -0.36 -0.70
N TRP A 29 6.37 -0.26 -1.99
CA TRP A 29 7.56 -0.90 -2.55
C TRP A 29 8.86 -0.26 -2.07
N LEU A 30 8.89 1.06 -1.88
CA LEU A 30 10.02 1.74 -1.25
C LEU A 30 10.24 1.23 0.19
N PHE A 31 9.19 1.15 1.01
CA PHE A 31 9.31 0.57 2.35
C PHE A 31 9.73 -0.90 2.30
N GLY A 32 9.13 -1.70 1.43
CA GLY A 32 9.52 -3.10 1.21
C GLY A 32 11.01 -3.24 0.85
N ALA A 33 11.50 -2.42 -0.08
CA ALA A 33 12.89 -2.40 -0.49
C ALA A 33 13.82 -1.93 0.63
N VAL A 34 13.41 -0.96 1.46
CA VAL A 34 14.17 -0.52 2.64
C VAL A 34 14.25 -1.62 3.69
N PHE A 35 13.15 -2.30 3.99
CA PHE A 35 13.13 -3.42 4.94
C PHE A 35 14.00 -4.59 4.43
N ILE A 36 13.83 -5.00 3.17
CA ILE A 36 14.63 -6.07 2.56
C ILE A 36 16.10 -5.66 2.46
N GLY A 37 16.37 -4.44 1.99
CA GLY A 37 17.70 -3.86 1.85
C GLY A 37 18.43 -3.67 3.18
N SER A 38 17.69 -3.40 4.26
CA SER A 38 18.23 -3.36 5.62
C SER A 38 18.87 -4.68 6.04
N HIS A 39 18.55 -5.79 5.39
CA HIS A 39 19.24 -7.05 5.64
C HIS A 39 20.72 -7.00 5.24
N PHE A 40 21.06 -6.18 4.24
CA PHE A 40 22.40 -6.07 3.67
C PHE A 40 23.20 -4.88 4.23
N ILE A 41 22.55 -3.89 4.87
CA ILE A 41 23.16 -2.63 5.34
C ILE A 41 23.19 -2.57 6.88
N GLY A 42 23.86 -3.55 7.50
CA GLY A 42 24.23 -3.56 8.91
C GLY A 42 23.98 -4.88 9.64
N GLU A 43 24.47 -4.98 10.88
CA GLU A 43 24.38 -6.20 11.70
C GLU A 43 22.98 -6.47 12.25
N LYS A 44 22.17 -5.41 12.39
CA LYS A 44 20.80 -5.45 12.94
C LYS A 44 19.78 -4.98 11.91
N PRO A 45 18.70 -5.73 11.66
CA PRO A 45 17.62 -5.32 10.76
C PRO A 45 16.86 -4.10 11.31
N LEU A 46 16.19 -3.37 10.43
CA LEU A 46 15.45 -2.15 10.78
C LEU A 46 14.40 -2.39 11.88
N ALA A 47 13.69 -3.52 11.80
CA ALA A 47 12.71 -3.92 12.82
C ALA A 47 13.32 -4.01 14.23
N GLU A 48 14.54 -4.55 14.37
CA GLU A 48 15.25 -4.63 15.65
C GLU A 48 15.66 -3.24 16.14
N ARG A 49 16.08 -2.34 15.24
CA ARG A 49 16.46 -0.98 15.63
C ARG A 49 15.29 -0.14 16.13
N MET A 50 14.08 -0.41 15.62
CA MET A 50 12.88 0.35 15.98
C MET A 50 12.19 -0.19 17.24
N MET A 51 12.23 -1.51 17.47
CA MET A 51 11.45 -2.17 18.53
C MET A 51 12.29 -3.00 19.50
N GLY A 52 13.61 -3.08 19.33
CA GLY A 52 14.50 -3.92 20.13
C GLY A 52 14.56 -3.55 21.61
N ASP A 53 14.21 -2.32 21.97
CA ASP A 53 14.13 -1.88 23.37
C ASP A 53 12.84 -2.36 24.07
N ALA A 54 11.77 -2.58 23.30
CA ALA A 54 10.46 -2.98 23.83
C ALA A 54 10.28 -4.51 23.92
N VAL A 55 10.99 -5.27 23.07
CA VAL A 55 10.84 -6.72 22.95
C VAL A 55 12.21 -7.39 22.87
N ARG A 56 12.47 -8.39 23.72
CA ARG A 56 13.71 -9.19 23.69
C ARG A 56 13.43 -10.56 23.06
N VAL A 57 13.89 -10.74 21.82
CA VAL A 57 13.80 -12.01 21.07
C VAL A 57 15.14 -12.28 20.36
N PRO A 58 15.44 -13.55 20.00
CA PRO A 58 16.69 -13.92 19.34
C PRO A 58 16.91 -13.16 18.02
N SER A 59 18.15 -12.82 17.70
CA SER A 59 18.56 -12.23 16.42
C SER A 59 18.02 -12.95 15.15
N PRO A 60 17.91 -14.31 15.08
CA PRO A 60 17.28 -14.95 13.93
C PRO A 60 15.78 -14.65 13.79
N VAL A 61 15.06 -14.42 14.89
CA VAL A 61 13.64 -14.05 14.88
C VAL A 61 13.46 -12.64 14.31
N TRP A 62 14.35 -11.70 14.68
CA TRP A 62 14.36 -10.35 14.12
C TRP A 62 14.55 -10.32 12.60
N ARG A 63 15.43 -11.17 12.06
CA ARG A 63 15.62 -11.28 10.60
C ARG A 63 14.36 -11.77 9.89
N ARG A 64 13.67 -12.77 10.46
CA ARG A 64 12.41 -13.29 9.91
C ARG A 64 11.30 -12.25 9.97
N LEU A 65 11.17 -11.54 11.09
CA LEU A 65 10.21 -10.45 11.27
C LEU A 65 10.43 -9.35 10.23
N ASN A 66 11.66 -8.90 10.07
CA ASN A 66 12.01 -7.86 9.10
C ASN A 66 11.72 -8.28 7.66
N LEU A 67 12.01 -9.54 7.30
CA LEU A 67 11.69 -10.08 5.98
C LEU A 67 10.17 -10.23 5.77
N ALA A 68 9.43 -10.62 6.82
CA ALA A 68 7.98 -10.66 6.78
C ALA A 68 7.37 -9.28 6.55
N TRP A 69 7.87 -8.23 7.21
CA TRP A 69 7.47 -6.84 6.96
C TRP A 69 7.78 -6.41 5.52
N GLY A 70 8.99 -6.68 5.04
CA GLY A 70 9.38 -6.38 3.66
C GLY A 70 8.47 -7.07 2.63
N GLY A 71 8.23 -8.37 2.80
CA GLY A 71 7.31 -9.13 1.95
C GLY A 71 5.87 -8.62 2.03
N PHE A 72 5.39 -8.29 3.23
CA PHE A 72 4.05 -7.75 3.44
C PHE A 72 3.85 -6.40 2.73
N PHE A 73 4.81 -5.48 2.81
CA PHE A 73 4.75 -4.22 2.07
C PHE A 73 4.77 -4.42 0.56
N VAL A 74 5.60 -5.34 0.05
CA VAL A 74 5.61 -5.67 -1.39
C VAL A 74 4.25 -6.23 -1.83
N LEU A 75 3.68 -7.16 -1.06
CA LEU A 75 2.37 -7.75 -1.32
C LEU A 75 1.25 -6.71 -1.27
N LEU A 76 1.23 -5.79 -0.30
CA LEU A 76 0.26 -4.71 -0.25
C LEU A 76 0.37 -3.78 -1.46
N GLY A 77 1.59 -3.44 -1.88
CA GLY A 77 1.82 -2.64 -3.08
C GLY A 77 1.32 -3.33 -4.36
N LEU A 78 1.54 -4.65 -4.47
CA LEU A 78 1.03 -5.47 -5.58
C LEU A 78 -0.50 -5.58 -5.56
N ALA A 79 -1.10 -5.84 -4.40
CA ALA A 79 -2.55 -5.94 -4.25
C ALA A 79 -3.24 -4.61 -4.60
N ASN A 80 -2.69 -3.47 -4.13
CA ASN A 80 -3.20 -2.15 -4.49
C ASN A 80 -3.10 -1.90 -6.01
N LEU A 81 -1.97 -2.27 -6.63
CA LEU A 81 -1.78 -2.09 -8.08
C LEU A 81 -2.71 -2.99 -8.89
N TYR A 82 -2.96 -4.22 -8.42
CA TYR A 82 -3.91 -5.13 -9.04
C TYR A 82 -5.32 -4.54 -9.06
N VAL A 83 -5.82 -4.02 -7.94
CA VAL A 83 -7.14 -3.37 -7.90
C VAL A 83 -7.16 -2.11 -8.78
N ALA A 84 -6.09 -1.30 -8.74
CA ALA A 84 -5.98 -0.12 -9.59
C ALA A 84 -5.91 -0.43 -11.10
N SER A 85 -5.39 -1.62 -11.48
CA SER A 85 -5.28 -2.01 -12.88
C SER A 85 -6.62 -2.15 -13.59
N PHE A 86 -7.67 -2.53 -12.87
CA PHE A 86 -9.04 -2.52 -13.41
C PHE A 86 -9.48 -1.11 -13.79
N PHE A 87 -9.26 -0.15 -12.88
CA PHE A 87 -9.56 1.27 -13.14
C PHE A 87 -8.77 1.80 -14.34
N PHE A 88 -7.46 1.54 -14.42
CA PHE A 88 -6.64 1.97 -15.56
C PHE A 88 -7.09 1.38 -16.90
N SER A 89 -7.54 0.12 -16.88
CA SER A 89 -8.06 -0.54 -18.09
C SER A 89 -9.38 0.10 -18.57
N ALA A 90 -10.27 0.44 -17.63
CA ALA A 90 -11.53 1.10 -17.92
C ALA A 90 -11.33 2.54 -18.38
N GLU A 91 -10.42 3.28 -17.74
CA GLU A 91 -10.01 4.64 -18.14
C GLU A 91 -9.46 4.66 -19.56
N ALA A 92 -8.58 3.72 -19.91
CA ALA A 92 -8.03 3.61 -21.26
C ALA A 92 -9.12 3.36 -22.31
N ALA A 93 -10.12 2.52 -21.99
CA ALA A 93 -11.25 2.24 -22.88
C ALA A 93 -12.13 3.48 -23.08
N LEU A 94 -12.45 4.22 -22.01
CA LEU A 94 -13.29 5.42 -22.10
C LEU A 94 -12.57 6.58 -22.80
N THR A 95 -11.27 6.75 -22.53
CA THR A 95 -10.43 7.75 -23.18
C THR A 95 -10.30 7.49 -24.68
N ALA A 96 -10.19 6.22 -25.10
CA ALA A 96 -10.12 5.84 -26.50
C ALA A 96 -11.39 6.19 -27.30
N GLN A 97 -12.56 6.16 -26.65
CA GLN A 97 -13.83 6.51 -27.29
C GLN A 97 -14.14 8.00 -27.24
N THR A 98 -13.90 8.65 -26.11
CA THR A 98 -14.32 10.05 -25.86
C THR A 98 -13.25 11.07 -26.21
N GLY A 99 -11.97 10.67 -26.25
CA GLY A 99 -10.82 11.57 -26.38
C GLY A 99 -10.59 12.48 -25.17
N LEU A 100 -11.34 12.32 -24.08
CA LEU A 100 -11.24 13.12 -22.87
C LEU A 100 -10.24 12.49 -21.90
N ALA A 101 -9.18 13.23 -21.55
CA ALA A 101 -8.14 12.75 -20.64
C ALA A 101 -8.46 12.97 -19.15
N GLN A 102 -9.48 13.77 -18.82
CA GLN A 102 -9.84 14.15 -17.46
C GLN A 102 -11.36 14.13 -17.34
N ILE A 103 -11.91 13.00 -16.91
CA ILE A 103 -13.36 12.79 -16.81
C ILE A 103 -13.79 12.99 -15.36
N ASP A 104 -14.74 13.90 -15.14
CA ASP A 104 -15.37 14.05 -13.84
C ASP A 104 -16.39 12.93 -13.63
N LEU A 105 -15.94 11.88 -12.94
CA LEU A 105 -16.73 10.70 -12.59
C LEU A 105 -17.97 11.01 -11.72
N THR A 106 -18.08 12.22 -11.16
CA THR A 106 -19.26 12.63 -10.39
C THR A 106 -20.43 13.10 -11.26
N SER A 107 -20.17 13.48 -12.51
CA SER A 107 -21.17 14.00 -13.46
C SER A 107 -21.34 13.12 -14.71
N CYS A 108 -21.08 11.81 -14.61
CA CYS A 108 -21.23 10.86 -15.73
C CYS A 108 -22.60 10.97 -16.44
N GLY A 109 -23.68 11.13 -15.66
CA GLY A 109 -25.06 11.23 -16.18
C GLY A 109 -25.40 12.54 -16.91
N GLU A 110 -24.56 13.57 -16.76
CA GLU A 110 -24.73 14.85 -17.46
C GLU A 110 -23.84 14.94 -18.71
N LEU A 111 -22.70 14.23 -18.70
CA LEU A 111 -21.66 14.29 -19.74
C LEU A 111 -21.83 13.25 -20.85
N PHE A 112 -22.39 12.08 -20.55
CA PHE A 112 -22.47 10.96 -21.48
C PHE A 112 -23.88 10.39 -21.60
N ASN A 113 -24.18 9.78 -22.73
CA ASN A 113 -25.45 9.10 -23.01
C ASN A 113 -25.16 7.71 -23.60
N GLY A 114 -26.11 6.78 -23.52
CA GLY A 114 -25.97 5.46 -24.19
C GLY A 114 -24.85 4.60 -23.61
N ASP A 115 -23.97 4.09 -24.48
CA ASP A 115 -22.92 3.12 -24.13
C ASP A 115 -21.78 3.79 -23.34
N GLU A 116 -21.44 5.04 -23.65
CA GLU A 116 -20.43 5.82 -22.94
C GLU A 116 -20.81 6.06 -21.47
N LEU A 117 -22.11 6.20 -21.18
CA LEU A 117 -22.60 6.33 -19.81
C LEU A 117 -22.33 5.07 -18.99
N GLN A 118 -22.52 3.88 -19.58
CA GLN A 118 -22.26 2.62 -18.89
C GLN A 118 -20.79 2.47 -18.51
N MET A 119 -19.90 2.83 -19.43
CA MET A 119 -18.45 2.82 -19.20
C MET A 119 -18.03 3.79 -18.09
N CYS A 120 -18.62 5.00 -18.05
CA CYS A 120 -18.35 5.98 -17.01
C CYS A 120 -18.84 5.50 -15.62
N LEU A 121 -20.02 4.88 -15.55
CA LEU A 121 -20.56 4.31 -14.32
C LEU A 121 -19.73 3.11 -13.81
N GLU A 122 -19.23 2.28 -14.72
CA GLU A 122 -18.30 1.19 -14.39
C GLU A 122 -17.02 1.76 -13.75
N MET A 123 -16.41 2.76 -14.38
CA MET A 123 -15.24 3.45 -13.80
C MET A 123 -15.52 4.03 -12.41
N GLN A 124 -16.69 4.65 -12.22
CA GLN A 124 -17.09 5.18 -10.92
C GLN A 124 -17.19 4.08 -9.85
N SER A 125 -17.71 2.89 -10.19
CA SER A 125 -17.73 1.75 -9.27
C SER A 125 -16.34 1.21 -8.97
N LEU A 126 -15.46 1.11 -9.96
CA LEU A 126 -14.09 0.65 -9.78
C LEU A 126 -13.30 1.57 -8.85
N GLU A 127 -13.53 2.87 -8.93
CA GLU A 127 -12.98 3.82 -7.98
C GLU A 127 -13.50 3.57 -6.56
N ALA A 128 -14.81 3.40 -6.39
CA ALA A 128 -15.41 3.11 -5.09
C ALA A 128 -14.86 1.80 -4.50
N ASP A 129 -14.72 0.77 -5.32
CA ASP A 129 -14.12 -0.51 -4.94
C ASP A 129 -12.67 -0.36 -4.52
N TRP A 130 -11.88 0.45 -5.24
CA TRP A 130 -10.50 0.76 -4.85
C TRP A 130 -10.43 1.51 -3.52
N VAL A 131 -11.29 2.51 -3.30
CA VAL A 131 -11.37 3.24 -2.03
C VAL A 131 -11.75 2.31 -0.89
N ASN A 132 -12.75 1.44 -1.09
CA ASN A 132 -13.18 0.46 -0.10
C ASN A 132 -12.10 -0.59 0.19
N PHE A 133 -11.42 -1.08 -0.84
CA PHE A 133 -10.27 -1.98 -0.68
C PHE A 133 -9.16 -1.30 0.14
N LYS A 134 -8.88 -0.04 -0.13
CA LYS A 134 -7.86 0.70 0.61
C LYS A 134 -8.23 0.94 2.06
N LEU A 135 -9.48 1.34 2.32
CA LEU A 135 -9.96 1.59 3.67
C LEU A 135 -10.09 0.26 4.41
N PHE A 136 -10.96 -0.64 3.99
CA PHE A 136 -11.28 -1.83 4.78
C PHE A 136 -10.36 -3.02 4.48
N GLY A 137 -10.02 -3.24 3.21
CA GLY A 137 -9.20 -4.38 2.78
C GLY A 137 -7.77 -4.27 3.32
N MET A 138 -7.06 -3.20 2.99
CA MET A 138 -5.68 -3.01 3.44
C MET A 138 -5.58 -2.84 4.96
N MET A 139 -6.50 -2.11 5.61
CA MET A 139 -6.50 -2.05 7.08
C MET A 139 -6.74 -3.43 7.70
N GLY A 140 -7.71 -4.21 7.19
CA GLY A 140 -7.96 -5.56 7.67
C GLY A 140 -6.75 -6.48 7.53
N LEU A 141 -6.06 -6.43 6.38
CA LEU A 141 -4.82 -7.17 6.15
C LEU A 141 -3.70 -6.73 7.11
N THR A 142 -3.55 -5.43 7.35
CA THR A 142 -2.54 -4.93 8.30
C THR A 142 -2.82 -5.37 9.73
N LEU A 143 -4.08 -5.34 10.17
CA LEU A 143 -4.48 -5.80 11.50
C LEU A 143 -4.22 -7.31 11.65
N ALA A 144 -4.63 -8.11 10.68
CA ALA A 144 -4.37 -9.54 10.68
C ALA A 144 -2.86 -9.84 10.75
N PHE A 145 -2.06 -9.13 9.93
CA PHE A 145 -0.61 -9.26 9.93
C PHE A 145 0.00 -8.90 11.29
N VAL A 146 -0.37 -7.77 11.88
CA VAL A 146 0.15 -7.34 13.20
C VAL A 146 -0.24 -8.33 14.29
N LEU A 147 -1.47 -8.85 14.29
CA LEU A 147 -1.91 -9.86 15.27
C LEU A 147 -1.12 -11.17 15.13
N LEU A 148 -0.90 -11.63 13.90
CA LEU A 148 -0.08 -12.82 13.64
C LEU A 148 1.36 -12.61 14.10
N GLN A 149 1.94 -11.43 13.85
CA GLN A 149 3.28 -11.08 14.32
C GLN A 149 3.36 -10.99 15.85
N ALA A 150 2.37 -10.39 16.49
CA ALA A 150 2.29 -10.29 17.95
C ALA A 150 2.24 -11.68 18.58
N PHE A 151 1.43 -12.59 18.04
CA PHE A 151 1.36 -13.98 18.49
C PHE A 151 2.67 -14.73 18.24
N TYR A 152 3.27 -14.55 17.06
CA TYR A 152 4.55 -15.15 16.71
C TYR A 152 5.68 -14.71 17.66
N LEU A 153 5.76 -13.41 17.98
CA LEU A 153 6.73 -12.86 18.92
C LEU A 153 6.49 -13.34 20.35
N ALA A 154 5.23 -13.32 20.83
CA ALA A 154 4.90 -13.77 22.17
C ALA A 154 5.36 -15.22 22.43
N ARG A 155 5.22 -16.09 21.44
CA ARG A 155 5.70 -17.48 21.53
C ARG A 155 7.22 -17.58 21.63
N HIS A 156 7.96 -16.78 20.87
CA HIS A 156 9.43 -16.82 20.86
C HIS A 156 10.09 -16.09 22.04
N MET A 157 9.34 -15.25 22.77
CA MET A 157 9.81 -14.64 24.02
C MET A 157 9.88 -15.66 25.16
N GLN A 158 8.87 -16.52 25.29
CA GLN A 158 8.80 -17.55 26.34
C GLN A 158 9.92 -18.60 26.18
N ASP A 159 10.23 -18.98 24.93
CA ASP A 159 11.30 -19.94 24.64
C ASP A 159 12.70 -19.43 25.10
N GLN A 160 12.94 -18.11 25.09
CA GLN A 160 14.22 -17.53 25.55
C GLN A 160 14.36 -17.51 27.07
N GLU A 161 13.27 -17.22 27.77
CA GLU A 161 13.26 -17.17 29.24
C GLU A 161 13.60 -18.55 29.82
N GLN A 162 12.98 -19.60 29.29
CA GLN A 162 13.24 -20.98 29.70
C GLN A 162 14.68 -21.45 29.41
N LEU A 163 15.24 -21.12 28.25
CA LEU A 163 16.64 -21.46 27.91
C LEU A 163 17.67 -20.73 28.79
N THR A 164 17.29 -19.59 29.37
CA THR A 164 18.17 -18.82 30.27
C THR A 164 18.08 -19.34 31.70
N GLU A 165 16.93 -19.91 32.12
CA GLU A 165 16.76 -20.51 33.45
C GLU A 165 17.37 -21.91 33.58
N GLU A 166 17.54 -22.64 32.48
CA GLU A 166 18.08 -24.02 32.48
C GLU A 166 19.61 -24.11 32.33
N ASN A 167 20.31 -22.98 32.16
CA ASN A 167 21.79 -22.87 32.07
C ASN A 167 22.39 -22.15 33.28
#